data_AF-A0A966SRV5-F1
#
_entry.id   AF-A0A966SRV5-F1
#
_cell.length_a   1.000
_cell.length_b   1.000
_cell.length_c   1.000
_cell.angle_alpha   90.00
_cell.angle_beta   90.00
_cell.angle_gamma   90.00
#
_symmetry.space_group_name_H-M   'P 1'
#
loop_
_entity.id
_entity.type
_entity.pdbx_description
1 polymer ?
#
loop_
_entity_poly.entity_id
_entity_poly.type
_entity_poly.pdbx_seq_one_letter_code
_entity_poly.pdbx_strand_id
1 'polypeptide(L)'
;PIPTVKVKIAFPEGVDVSRFAPAPGWKREVEKDATGRITSVTWSGGSIASDELGVFMFQGRNGKGGALTFKAYQTYSDGSVVEWANAPADANPAPVVTLTDVPMAAAELTDAAAIGQVVAAIAFLDGAGFHALDTAIAGGEIPAGSIGKVNQAAAITGAVKWPSALREDAHALAGNLITLRTAIAAGNASGAADPAKAVHDGAHDLSKKVYAWLGEMGGDHGADASHSH
;
A
#
# COMPACT_ATOMS: atom_id res chain seq x y z
N PRO A 1 -4.39 18.63 -14.61
CA PRO A 1 -4.00 18.19 -13.24
C PRO A 1 -2.49 18.04 -13.13
N ILE A 2 -1.90 18.48 -12.02
CA ILE A 2 -0.44 18.49 -11.86
C ILE A 2 -0.05 17.25 -11.05
N PRO A 3 0.71 16.29 -11.62
CA PRO A 3 1.08 15.07 -10.90
C PRO A 3 2.07 15.34 -9.77
N THR A 4 2.02 14.49 -8.75
CA THR A 4 3.01 14.46 -7.66
C THR A 4 4.25 13.70 -8.11
N VAL A 5 5.43 14.28 -7.94
CA VAL A 5 6.71 13.71 -8.41
C VAL A 5 7.75 13.51 -7.32
N LYS A 6 7.49 14.02 -6.11
CA LYS A 6 8.31 13.80 -4.92
C LYS A 6 7.49 13.90 -3.65
N VAL A 7 7.79 13.01 -2.71
CA VAL A 7 7.23 13.01 -1.35
C VAL A 7 8.38 12.91 -0.36
N LYS A 8 8.46 13.84 0.60
CA LYS A 8 9.38 13.77 1.74
C LYS A 8 8.59 13.65 3.03
N ILE A 9 9.01 12.74 3.91
CA ILE A 9 8.47 12.59 5.26
C ILE A 9 9.59 12.88 6.26
N ALA A 10 9.35 13.79 7.19
CA ALA A 10 10.20 14.01 8.35
C ALA A 10 9.65 13.19 9.54
N PHE A 11 10.50 12.33 10.10
CA PHE A 11 10.12 11.47 11.21
C PHE A 11 10.21 12.23 12.54
N PRO A 12 9.14 12.26 13.36
CA PRO A 12 9.17 12.92 14.65
C PRO A 12 10.17 12.23 15.59
N GLU A 13 10.61 12.94 16.63
CA GLU A 13 11.34 12.32 17.73
C GLU A 13 10.56 11.13 18.32
N GLY A 14 11.29 10.15 18.85
CA GLY A 14 10.69 8.92 19.38
C GLY A 14 10.33 7.87 18.34
N VAL A 15 10.54 8.12 17.03
CA VAL A 15 10.43 7.11 15.97
C VAL A 15 11.81 6.70 15.47
N ASP A 16 12.10 5.40 15.54
CA ASP A 16 13.32 4.73 15.07
C ASP A 16 12.99 3.86 13.85
N VAL A 17 13.14 4.41 12.65
CA VAL A 17 12.83 3.73 11.38
C VAL A 17 13.96 2.78 10.99
N SER A 18 13.62 1.55 10.62
CA SER A 18 14.59 0.49 10.34
C SER A 18 14.46 -0.12 8.94
N ARG A 19 13.26 -0.13 8.36
CA ARG A 19 12.99 -0.76 7.05
C ARG A 19 12.05 0.09 6.21
N PHE A 20 12.15 -0.10 4.91
CA PHE A 20 11.30 0.52 3.91
C PHE A 20 10.90 -0.53 2.89
N ALA A 21 9.63 -0.54 2.47
CA ALA A 21 9.23 -1.36 1.33
C ALA A 21 9.86 -0.80 0.05
N PRO A 22 10.12 -1.65 -0.97
CA PRO A 22 10.39 -1.16 -2.32
C PRO A 22 9.22 -0.30 -2.81
N ALA A 23 9.53 0.82 -3.46
CA ALA A 23 8.56 1.65 -4.17
C ALA A 23 8.95 1.65 -5.66
N PRO A 24 8.42 0.73 -6.48
CA PRO A 24 8.79 0.62 -7.88
C PRO A 24 8.57 1.94 -8.64
N GLY A 25 9.53 2.34 -9.48
CA GLY A 25 9.49 3.61 -10.20
C GLY A 25 9.90 4.83 -9.37
N TRP A 26 10.17 4.67 -8.07
CA TRP A 26 10.61 5.76 -7.18
C TRP A 26 12.03 5.55 -6.68
N LYS A 27 12.84 6.60 -6.73
CA LYS A 27 14.14 6.66 -6.05
C LYS A 27 13.93 7.07 -4.59
N ARG A 28 14.48 6.29 -3.65
CA ARG A 28 14.43 6.57 -2.21
C ARG A 28 15.77 7.09 -1.68
N GLU A 29 15.74 8.17 -0.93
CA GLU A 29 16.88 8.76 -0.22
C GLU A 29 16.52 8.94 1.26
N VAL A 30 17.47 8.69 2.16
CA VAL A 30 17.27 8.82 3.62
C VAL A 30 18.29 9.78 4.21
N GLU A 31 17.84 10.63 5.11
CA GLU A 31 18.71 11.51 5.91
C GLU A 31 18.87 10.89 7.30
N LYS A 32 20.09 11.00 7.84
CA LYS A 32 20.44 10.50 9.18
C LYS A 32 21.08 11.59 10.00
N ASP A 33 20.85 11.56 11.31
CA ASP A 33 21.58 12.41 12.26
C ASP A 33 22.96 11.82 12.61
N ALA A 34 23.70 12.52 13.48
CA ALA A 34 25.03 12.12 13.93
C ALA A 34 25.06 10.78 14.70
N THR A 35 23.91 10.32 15.22
CA THR A 35 23.76 9.03 15.90
C THR A 35 23.45 7.89 14.92
N GLY A 36 23.21 8.22 13.65
CA GLY A 36 22.82 7.27 12.61
C GLY A 36 21.31 7.00 12.55
N ARG A 37 20.51 7.68 13.37
CA ARG A 37 19.05 7.60 13.34
C ARG A 37 18.51 8.26 12.07
N ILE A 38 17.55 7.61 11.42
CA ILE A 38 16.89 8.14 10.22
C ILE A 38 15.92 9.25 10.63
N THR A 39 16.17 10.47 10.17
CA THR A 39 15.36 11.65 10.47
C THR A 39 14.36 11.98 9.38
N SER A 40 14.60 11.55 8.14
CA SER A 40 13.66 11.72 7.04
C SER A 40 13.90 10.71 5.91
N VAL A 41 12.88 10.59 5.06
CA VAL A 41 12.94 9.84 3.81
C VAL A 41 12.33 10.68 2.70
N THR A 42 12.93 10.61 1.51
CA THR A 42 12.42 11.24 0.29
C THR A 42 12.25 10.17 -0.79
N TRP A 43 11.07 10.11 -1.40
CA TRP A 43 10.83 9.38 -2.65
C TRP A 43 10.71 10.39 -3.78
N SER A 44 11.41 10.16 -4.90
CA SER A 44 11.41 11.06 -6.06
C SER A 44 11.50 10.31 -7.39
N GLY A 45 11.16 11.01 -8.48
CA GLY A 45 11.34 10.51 -9.85
C GLY A 45 10.21 9.62 -10.36
N GLY A 46 9.25 9.25 -9.51
CA GLY A 46 7.99 8.66 -9.94
C GLY A 46 6.95 9.72 -10.28
N SER A 47 5.72 9.27 -10.57
CA SER A 47 4.58 10.13 -10.87
C SER A 47 3.33 9.52 -10.24
N ILE A 48 2.52 10.37 -9.59
CA ILE A 48 1.16 10.04 -9.14
C ILE A 48 0.25 11.03 -9.85
N ALA A 49 -0.66 10.55 -10.70
CA ALA A 49 -1.67 11.40 -11.32
C ALA A 49 -2.62 11.98 -10.25
N SER A 50 -3.36 13.03 -10.60
CA SER A 50 -4.22 13.73 -9.64
C SER A 50 -5.35 12.89 -9.05
N ASP A 51 -5.72 11.82 -9.75
CA ASP A 51 -6.78 10.87 -9.45
C ASP A 51 -6.22 9.52 -8.94
N GLU A 52 -4.91 9.43 -8.70
CA GLU A 52 -4.23 8.22 -8.23
C GLU A 52 -3.74 8.37 -6.78
N LEU A 53 -3.54 7.23 -6.12
CA LEU A 53 -2.95 7.14 -4.78
C LEU A 53 -1.52 6.61 -4.86
N GLY A 54 -0.59 7.28 -4.19
CA GLY A 54 0.75 6.74 -3.92
C GLY A 54 0.83 6.15 -2.52
N VAL A 55 1.33 4.92 -2.41
CA VAL A 55 1.56 4.24 -1.12
C VAL A 55 3.07 4.07 -0.89
N PHE A 56 3.55 4.64 0.21
CA PHE A 56 4.95 4.56 0.62
C PHE A 56 5.04 3.97 2.03
N MET A 57 5.68 2.81 2.15
CA MET A 57 5.69 2.05 3.41
C MET A 57 7.07 2.04 4.06
N PHE A 58 7.06 2.17 5.38
CA PHE A 58 8.22 2.01 6.24
C PHE A 58 7.83 1.30 7.53
N GLN A 59 8.83 0.71 8.20
CA GLN A 59 8.68 0.07 9.50
C GLN A 59 9.69 0.68 10.46
N GLY A 60 9.22 1.06 11.64
CA GLY A 60 10.03 1.57 12.73
C GLY A 60 9.54 1.10 14.08
N ARG A 61 10.26 1.49 15.13
CA ARG A 61 9.83 1.39 16.53
C ARG A 61 9.51 2.77 17.05
N ASN A 62 8.42 2.91 17.79
CA ASN A 62 8.05 4.13 18.47
C ASN A 62 8.23 4.00 20.00
N GLY A 63 8.25 5.14 20.69
CA GLY A 63 8.14 5.21 22.14
C GLY A 63 6.77 4.77 22.68
N LYS A 64 6.55 5.00 23.97
CA LYS A 64 5.27 4.73 24.66
C LYS A 64 4.47 6.03 24.81
N GLY A 65 3.16 5.96 24.55
CA GLY A 65 2.23 7.07 24.72
C GLY A 65 2.52 8.33 23.89
N GLY A 66 1.56 9.26 23.89
CA GLY A 66 1.71 10.58 23.27
C GLY A 66 1.38 10.64 21.77
N ALA A 67 1.63 11.78 21.15
CA ALA A 67 1.32 12.03 19.74
C ALA A 67 2.59 12.16 18.92
N LEU A 68 2.62 11.49 17.76
CA LEU A 68 3.68 11.56 16.77
C LEU A 68 3.20 12.38 15.57
N THR A 69 3.78 13.56 15.38
CA THR A 69 3.46 14.43 14.24
C THR A 69 4.43 14.20 13.08
N PHE A 70 3.94 13.63 11.99
CA PHE A 70 4.71 13.39 10.78
C PHE A 70 4.55 14.56 9.83
N LYS A 71 5.60 15.35 9.63
CA LYS A 71 5.56 16.42 8.62
C LYS A 71 5.81 15.83 7.25
N ALA A 72 4.95 16.15 6.28
CA ALA A 72 5.08 15.68 4.92
C ALA A 72 5.18 16.85 3.93
N TYR A 73 5.96 16.64 2.87
CA TYR A 73 6.16 17.63 1.81
C TYR A 73 5.89 16.95 0.47
N GLN A 74 4.91 17.46 -0.25
CA GLN A 74 4.46 16.94 -1.54
C GLN A 74 4.87 17.91 -2.63
N THR A 75 5.76 17.49 -3.53
CA THR A 75 6.20 18.29 -4.68
C THR A 75 5.50 17.83 -5.94
N TYR A 76 4.92 18.79 -6.65
CA TYR A 76 4.26 18.59 -7.93
C TYR A 76 5.23 18.81 -9.10
N SER A 77 4.86 18.30 -10.27
CA SER A 77 5.67 18.40 -11.49
C SER A 77 5.93 19.84 -11.97
N ASP A 78 5.11 20.81 -11.57
CA ASP A 78 5.33 22.24 -11.83
C ASP A 78 6.33 22.89 -10.87
N GLY A 79 6.85 22.12 -9.90
CA GLY A 79 7.77 22.58 -8.87
C GLY A 79 7.10 23.15 -7.62
N SER A 80 5.77 23.27 -7.59
CA SER A 80 5.04 23.70 -6.39
C SER A 80 5.16 22.65 -5.29
N VAL A 81 5.16 23.10 -4.03
CA VAL A 81 5.24 22.24 -2.85
C VAL A 81 4.09 22.55 -1.92
N VAL A 82 3.36 21.51 -1.52
CA VAL A 82 2.42 21.57 -0.41
C VAL A 82 3.08 20.97 0.83
N GLU A 83 3.10 21.76 1.90
CA GLU A 83 3.62 21.36 3.20
C GLU A 83 2.48 20.93 4.12
N TRP A 84 2.40 19.62 4.38
CA TRP A 84 1.52 19.04 5.38
C TRP A 84 2.24 19.06 6.73
N ALA A 85 2.36 20.25 7.30
CA ALA A 85 3.20 20.52 8.46
C ALA A 85 2.53 21.42 9.52
N ASN A 86 1.32 21.89 9.26
CA ASN A 86 0.61 22.85 10.09
C ASN A 86 -0.18 22.18 11.22
N ALA A 87 -0.73 23.01 12.13
CA ALA A 87 -1.57 22.53 13.21
C ALA A 87 -2.90 21.95 12.69
N PRO A 88 -3.60 21.10 13.47
CA PRO A 88 -4.82 20.42 13.01
C PRO A 88 -5.96 21.33 12.53
N ALA A 89 -6.02 22.57 13.04
CA ALA A 89 -7.07 23.54 12.68
C ALA A 89 -6.73 24.36 11.43
N ASP A 90 -5.50 24.26 10.92
CA ASP A 90 -5.01 25.07 9.81
C ASP A 90 -5.05 24.28 8.49
N ALA A 91 -4.94 24.99 7.36
CA ALA A 91 -4.80 24.35 6.05
C ALA A 91 -3.53 23.48 6.01
N ASN A 92 -3.62 22.31 5.36
CA ASN A 92 -2.54 21.32 5.25
C ASN A 92 -2.00 20.87 6.63
N PRO A 93 -2.85 20.30 7.49
CA PRO A 93 -2.43 19.83 8.80
C PRO A 93 -1.44 18.68 8.65
N ALA A 94 -0.46 18.61 9.55
CA ALA A 94 0.44 17.48 9.62
C ALA A 94 -0.32 16.21 10.04
N PRO A 95 -0.06 15.05 9.40
CA PRO A 95 -0.51 13.76 9.91
C PRO A 95 -0.05 13.51 11.35
N VAL A 96 -0.98 13.10 12.21
CA VAL A 96 -0.71 12.78 13.61
C VAL A 96 -1.10 11.33 13.90
N VAL A 97 -0.18 10.59 14.51
CA VAL A 97 -0.43 9.24 15.04
C VAL A 97 -0.40 9.32 16.56
N THR A 98 -1.50 9.00 17.22
CA THR A 98 -1.57 8.91 18.68
C THR A 98 -1.15 7.52 19.12
N LEU A 99 -0.12 7.45 19.96
CA LEU A 99 0.31 6.24 20.65
C LEU A 99 -0.50 6.07 21.92
N THR A 100 -1.08 4.89 22.12
CA THR A 100 -1.82 4.57 23.32
C THR A 100 -0.97 3.68 24.22
N ASP A 101 -0.99 3.97 25.53
CA ASP A 101 -0.45 3.08 26.56
C ASP A 101 -1.50 2.08 27.06
N VAL A 102 -2.73 2.18 26.55
CA VAL A 102 -3.78 1.20 26.79
C VAL A 102 -3.30 -0.11 26.19
N PRO A 103 -3.08 -1.16 26.99
CA PRO A 103 -2.75 -2.46 26.44
C PRO A 103 -3.95 -2.92 25.63
N MET A 104 -3.85 -2.78 24.31
CA MET A 104 -4.74 -3.49 23.40
C MET A 104 -4.61 -4.97 23.70
N ALA A 105 -5.73 -5.68 23.71
CA ALA A 105 -5.65 -7.13 23.77
C ALA A 105 -4.78 -7.60 22.59
N ALA A 106 -3.95 -8.63 22.79
CA ALA A 106 -3.08 -9.14 21.73
C ALA A 106 -3.85 -9.47 20.43
N ALA A 107 -5.15 -9.81 20.57
CA ALA A 107 -6.08 -9.97 19.47
C ALA A 107 -6.30 -8.66 18.67
N GLU A 108 -6.59 -7.54 19.33
CA GLU A 108 -6.83 -6.26 18.67
C GLU A 108 -5.57 -5.74 17.95
N LEU A 109 -4.38 -5.96 18.53
CA LEU A 109 -3.11 -5.61 17.86
C LEU A 109 -2.89 -6.47 16.61
N THR A 110 -3.29 -7.74 16.67
CA THR A 110 -3.25 -8.66 15.53
C THR A 110 -4.20 -8.21 14.43
N ASP A 111 -5.38 -7.71 14.79
CA ASP A 111 -6.38 -7.23 13.84
C ASP A 111 -5.94 -5.93 13.16
N ALA A 112 -5.41 -4.96 13.92
CA ALA A 112 -4.83 -3.74 13.36
C ALA A 112 -3.66 -4.03 12.40
N ALA A 113 -2.78 -4.97 12.76
CA ALA A 113 -1.71 -5.43 11.88
C ALA A 113 -2.26 -6.12 10.60
N ALA A 114 -3.32 -6.92 10.74
CA ALA A 114 -3.96 -7.58 9.60
C ALA A 114 -4.60 -6.56 8.64
N ILE A 115 -5.29 -5.53 9.16
CA ILE A 115 -5.82 -4.43 8.34
C ILE A 115 -4.69 -3.75 7.55
N GLY A 116 -3.59 -3.41 8.21
CA GLY A 116 -2.43 -2.80 7.55
C GLY A 116 -1.81 -3.68 6.46
N GLN A 117 -1.74 -5.00 6.68
CA GLN A 117 -1.26 -5.96 5.68
C GLN A 117 -2.21 -6.06 4.47
N VAL A 118 -3.52 -6.07 4.70
CA VAL A 118 -4.53 -6.10 3.64
C VAL A 118 -4.43 -4.86 2.76
N VAL A 119 -4.38 -3.66 3.36
CA VAL A 119 -4.24 -2.40 2.62
C VAL A 119 -2.96 -2.39 1.78
N ALA A 120 -1.84 -2.81 2.36
CA ALA A 120 -0.56 -2.89 1.66
C ALA A 120 -0.59 -3.86 0.46
N ALA A 121 -1.25 -5.01 0.63
CA ALA A 121 -1.35 -6.01 -0.41
C ALA A 121 -2.23 -5.54 -1.57
N ILE A 122 -3.37 -4.90 -1.28
CA ILE A 122 -4.24 -4.37 -2.32
C ILE A 122 -3.60 -3.22 -3.08
N ALA A 123 -2.92 -2.30 -2.40
CA ALA A 123 -2.16 -1.25 -3.08
C ALA A 123 -1.11 -1.82 -4.05
N PHE A 124 -0.45 -2.93 -3.67
CA PHE A 124 0.47 -3.62 -4.56
C PHE A 124 -0.25 -4.28 -5.75
N LEU A 125 -1.35 -5.00 -5.50
CA LEU A 125 -2.09 -5.74 -6.53
C LEU A 125 -2.74 -4.80 -7.56
N ASP A 126 -3.31 -3.68 -7.12
CA ASP A 126 -3.87 -2.62 -7.97
C ASP A 126 -2.77 -2.03 -8.89
N GLY A 127 -1.56 -1.86 -8.36
CA GLY A 127 -0.39 -1.36 -9.10
C GLY A 127 0.36 -2.42 -9.93
N ALA A 128 -0.05 -3.70 -9.89
CA ALA A 128 0.70 -4.77 -10.54
C ALA A 128 0.55 -4.80 -12.07
N GLY A 129 -0.46 -4.10 -12.60
CA GLY A 129 -0.69 -3.95 -14.04
C GLY A 129 -1.28 -5.19 -14.71
N PHE A 130 -2.12 -5.95 -14.01
CA PHE A 130 -2.71 -7.20 -14.54
C PHE A 130 -3.61 -6.99 -15.75
N HIS A 131 -4.29 -5.84 -15.86
CA HIS A 131 -5.08 -5.50 -17.05
C HIS A 131 -4.22 -5.41 -18.32
N ALA A 132 -3.06 -4.74 -18.23
CA ALA A 132 -2.13 -4.63 -19.34
C ALA A 132 -1.49 -5.99 -19.68
N LEU A 133 -1.19 -6.80 -18.66
CA LEU A 133 -0.68 -8.15 -18.84
C LEU A 133 -1.69 -9.07 -19.55
N ASP A 134 -2.96 -9.04 -19.12
CA ASP A 134 -4.07 -9.76 -19.75
C ASP A 134 -4.21 -9.37 -21.22
N THR A 135 -4.29 -8.07 -21.50
CA THR A 135 -4.40 -7.53 -22.87
C THR A 135 -3.24 -7.99 -23.77
N ALA A 136 -2.00 -7.93 -23.27
CA ALA A 136 -0.83 -8.37 -24.02
C ALA A 136 -0.85 -9.87 -24.33
N ILE A 137 -1.17 -10.70 -23.33
CA ILE A 137 -1.23 -12.16 -23.48
C ILE A 137 -2.37 -12.57 -24.41
N ALA A 138 -3.53 -11.93 -24.32
CA ALA A 138 -4.63 -12.12 -25.26
C ALA A 138 -4.24 -11.73 -26.70
N GLY A 139 -3.35 -10.75 -26.86
CA GLY A 139 -2.72 -10.38 -28.13
C GLY A 139 -1.61 -11.32 -28.61
N GLY A 140 -1.29 -12.37 -27.85
CA GLY A 140 -0.25 -13.35 -28.19
C GLY A 140 1.16 -12.97 -27.71
N GLU A 141 1.31 -11.91 -26.91
CA GLU A 141 2.59 -11.46 -26.37
C GLU A 141 2.72 -11.81 -24.89
N ILE A 142 3.86 -12.36 -24.48
CA ILE A 142 4.21 -12.47 -23.06
C ILE A 142 5.23 -11.36 -22.75
N PRO A 143 4.82 -10.27 -22.06
CA PRO A 143 5.74 -9.19 -21.73
C PRO A 143 6.92 -9.67 -20.90
N ALA A 144 8.11 -9.13 -21.18
CA ALA A 144 9.31 -9.44 -20.41
C ALA A 144 9.14 -9.07 -18.92
N GLY A 145 9.64 -9.92 -18.02
CA GLY A 145 9.54 -9.71 -16.57
C GLY A 145 8.17 -10.00 -15.95
N SER A 146 7.16 -10.37 -16.75
CA SER A 146 5.82 -10.76 -16.28
C SER A 146 5.87 -11.86 -15.22
N ILE A 147 6.71 -12.89 -15.41
CA ILE A 147 6.88 -13.99 -14.44
C ILE A 147 7.33 -13.51 -13.06
N GLY A 148 8.22 -12.50 -13.00
CA GLY A 148 8.70 -11.92 -11.75
C GLY A 148 7.60 -11.16 -11.02
N LYS A 149 6.80 -10.39 -11.77
CA LYS A 149 5.64 -9.67 -11.24
C LYS A 149 4.58 -10.62 -10.69
N VAL A 150 4.21 -11.65 -11.46
CA VAL A 150 3.21 -12.66 -11.04
C VAL A 150 3.70 -13.43 -9.82
N ASN A 151 5.00 -13.77 -9.74
CA ASN A 151 5.61 -14.38 -8.56
C ASN A 151 5.51 -13.48 -7.32
N GLN A 152 5.82 -12.20 -7.45
CA GLN A 152 5.76 -11.25 -6.33
C GLN A 152 4.32 -11.09 -5.82
N ALA A 153 3.36 -10.98 -6.73
CA ALA A 153 1.94 -10.93 -6.39
C ALA A 153 1.48 -12.19 -5.66
N ALA A 154 1.82 -13.38 -6.16
CA ALA A 154 1.46 -14.64 -5.51
C ALA A 154 2.02 -14.73 -4.08
N ALA A 155 3.28 -14.30 -3.89
CA ALA A 155 3.92 -14.29 -2.58
C ALA A 155 3.26 -13.31 -1.62
N ILE A 156 2.92 -12.10 -2.08
CA ILE A 156 2.24 -11.09 -1.25
C ILE A 156 0.84 -11.58 -0.88
N THR A 157 0.04 -12.02 -1.85
CA THR A 157 -1.33 -12.51 -1.59
C THR A 157 -1.32 -13.70 -0.64
N GLY A 158 -0.36 -14.62 -0.77
CA GLY A 158 -0.24 -15.79 0.12
C GLY A 158 0.29 -15.48 1.52
N ALA A 159 0.99 -14.36 1.73
CA ALA A 159 1.59 -13.99 3.02
C ALA A 159 0.64 -13.21 3.93
N VAL A 160 -0.42 -12.61 3.37
CA VAL A 160 -1.36 -11.79 4.12
C VAL A 160 -2.31 -12.68 4.93
N LYS A 161 -2.51 -12.35 6.20
CA LYS A 161 -3.56 -12.96 7.02
C LYS A 161 -4.90 -12.32 6.66
N TRP A 162 -5.55 -12.83 5.61
CA TRP A 162 -6.82 -12.28 5.14
C TRP A 162 -7.95 -12.44 6.18
N PRO A 163 -8.75 -11.38 6.39
CA PRO A 163 -10.03 -11.44 7.10
C PRO A 163 -10.91 -12.56 6.53
N SER A 164 -11.75 -13.19 7.37
CA SER A 164 -12.60 -14.31 6.94
C SER A 164 -13.47 -13.96 5.73
N ALA A 165 -14.00 -12.74 5.69
CA ALA A 165 -14.82 -12.22 4.60
C ALA A 165 -14.09 -12.15 3.24
N LEU A 166 -12.76 -12.08 3.24
CA LEU A 166 -11.93 -11.89 2.04
C LEU A 166 -11.08 -13.11 1.68
N ARG A 167 -11.00 -14.09 2.58
CA ARG A 167 -10.05 -15.20 2.50
C ARG A 167 -10.28 -16.08 1.29
N GLU A 168 -11.53 -16.34 0.94
CA GLU A 168 -11.88 -17.18 -0.21
C GLU A 168 -11.39 -16.55 -1.51
N ASP A 169 -11.72 -15.27 -1.73
CA ASP A 169 -11.29 -14.52 -2.91
C ASP A 169 -9.76 -14.40 -3.00
N ALA A 170 -9.10 -14.14 -1.88
CA ALA A 170 -7.65 -14.05 -1.84
C ALA A 170 -6.97 -15.39 -2.16
N HIS A 171 -7.51 -16.50 -1.65
CA HIS A 171 -7.01 -17.83 -2.00
C HIS A 171 -7.26 -18.18 -3.47
N ALA A 172 -8.43 -17.82 -4.01
CA ALA A 172 -8.74 -17.99 -5.42
C ALA A 172 -7.76 -17.21 -6.31
N LEU A 173 -7.51 -15.93 -5.98
CA LEU A 173 -6.52 -15.11 -6.69
C LEU A 173 -5.11 -15.69 -6.58
N ALA A 174 -4.68 -16.16 -5.40
CA ALA A 174 -3.38 -16.80 -5.23
C ALA A 174 -3.24 -18.06 -6.11
N GLY A 175 -4.29 -18.86 -6.21
CA GLY A 175 -4.36 -20.01 -7.11
C GLY A 175 -4.22 -19.61 -8.58
N ASN A 176 -4.98 -18.59 -9.00
CA ASN A 176 -4.91 -18.06 -10.38
C ASN A 176 -3.52 -17.54 -10.72
N LEU A 177 -2.85 -16.85 -9.79
CA LEU A 177 -1.48 -16.36 -9.95
C LEU A 177 -0.47 -17.50 -10.14
N ILE A 178 -0.61 -18.60 -9.41
CA ILE A 178 0.24 -19.79 -9.57
C ILE A 178 0.02 -20.46 -10.93
N THR A 179 -1.24 -20.53 -11.38
CA THR A 179 -1.60 -21.08 -12.69
C THR A 179 -1.04 -20.22 -13.82
N LEU A 180 -1.24 -18.90 -13.76
CA LEU A 180 -0.69 -17.95 -14.72
C LEU A 180 0.83 -18.01 -14.78
N ARG A 181 1.50 -18.05 -13.63
CA ARG A 181 2.96 -18.22 -13.58
C ARG A 181 3.43 -19.43 -14.36
N THR A 182 2.74 -20.56 -14.18
CA THR A 182 3.10 -21.83 -14.83
C THR A 182 2.90 -21.73 -16.34
N ALA A 183 1.81 -21.10 -16.78
CA ALA A 183 1.54 -20.86 -18.20
C ALA A 183 2.55 -19.91 -18.85
N ILE A 184 2.90 -18.80 -18.19
CA ILE A 184 3.94 -17.87 -18.64
C ILE A 184 5.30 -18.56 -18.73
N ALA A 185 5.66 -19.38 -17.74
CA ALA A 185 6.94 -20.11 -17.73
C ALA A 185 7.06 -21.11 -18.89
N ALA A 186 5.94 -21.64 -19.39
CA ALA A 186 5.91 -22.51 -20.56
C ALA A 186 6.12 -21.75 -21.89
N GLY A 187 6.14 -20.41 -21.88
CA GLY A 187 6.34 -19.58 -23.07
C GLY A 187 5.18 -19.61 -24.08
N ASN A 188 4.02 -20.13 -23.68
CA ASN A 188 2.84 -20.26 -24.54
C ASN A 188 1.80 -19.20 -24.18
N ALA A 189 1.72 -18.12 -24.97
CA ALA A 189 0.78 -17.02 -24.75
C ALA A 189 -0.68 -17.49 -24.79
N SER A 190 -1.05 -18.35 -25.75
CA SER A 190 -2.41 -18.87 -25.86
C SER A 190 -2.82 -19.67 -24.62
N GLY A 191 -1.91 -20.46 -24.06
CA GLY A 191 -2.16 -21.20 -22.81
C GLY A 191 -2.19 -20.30 -21.56
N ALA A 192 -1.67 -19.08 -21.65
CA ALA A 192 -1.65 -18.12 -20.56
C ALA A 192 -2.83 -17.12 -20.58
N ALA A 193 -3.60 -17.05 -21.67
CA ALA A 193 -4.69 -16.09 -21.84
C ALA A 193 -5.79 -16.23 -20.77
N ASP A 194 -6.40 -17.41 -20.62
CA ASP A 194 -7.44 -17.62 -19.60
C ASP A 194 -6.91 -17.41 -18.16
N PRO A 195 -5.71 -17.94 -17.79
CA PRO A 195 -5.10 -17.60 -16.50
C PRO A 195 -4.84 -16.10 -16.29
N ALA A 196 -4.44 -15.37 -17.34
CA ALA A 196 -4.15 -13.94 -17.24
C ALA A 196 -5.43 -13.15 -16.97
N LYS A 197 -6.49 -13.46 -17.70
CA LYS A 197 -7.84 -12.92 -17.46
C LYS A 197 -8.34 -13.24 -16.07
N ALA A 198 -8.19 -14.48 -15.60
CA ALA A 198 -8.62 -14.89 -14.27
C ALA A 198 -7.87 -14.16 -13.13
N VAL A 199 -6.59 -13.83 -13.33
CA VAL A 199 -5.82 -12.98 -12.41
C VAL A 199 -6.31 -11.54 -12.46
N HIS A 200 -6.53 -10.99 -13.65
CA HIS A 200 -7.04 -9.63 -13.82
C HIS A 200 -8.42 -9.44 -13.17
N ASP A 201 -9.39 -10.30 -13.48
CA ASP A 201 -10.74 -10.23 -12.91
C ASP A 201 -10.70 -10.46 -11.39
N GLY A 202 -9.97 -11.49 -10.93
CA GLY A 202 -9.87 -11.82 -9.51
C GLY A 202 -9.19 -10.72 -8.68
N ALA A 203 -8.19 -10.03 -9.24
CA ALA A 203 -7.57 -8.89 -8.58
C ALA A 203 -8.55 -7.71 -8.43
N HIS A 204 -9.34 -7.40 -9.46
CA HIS A 204 -10.37 -6.37 -9.38
C HIS A 204 -11.45 -6.70 -8.36
N ASP A 205 -11.91 -7.95 -8.32
CA ASP A 205 -12.98 -8.36 -7.41
C ASP A 205 -12.51 -8.37 -5.96
N LEU A 206 -11.31 -8.88 -5.68
CA LEU A 206 -10.72 -8.82 -4.35
C LEU A 206 -10.52 -7.37 -3.89
N SER A 207 -10.01 -6.50 -4.77
CA SER A 207 -9.79 -5.08 -4.47
C SER A 207 -11.10 -4.37 -4.10
N LYS A 208 -12.17 -4.54 -4.89
CA LYS A 208 -13.52 -4.02 -4.58
C LYS A 208 -14.03 -4.49 -3.23
N LYS A 209 -13.90 -5.79 -2.93
CA LYS A 209 -14.36 -6.37 -1.66
C LYS A 209 -13.58 -5.84 -0.47
N VAL A 210 -12.27 -5.59 -0.63
CA VAL A 210 -11.45 -4.98 0.42
C VAL A 210 -11.90 -3.55 0.69
N TYR A 211 -12.15 -2.72 -0.33
CA TYR A 211 -12.64 -1.36 -0.10
C TYR A 211 -14.04 -1.34 0.53
N ALA A 212 -14.92 -2.27 0.16
CA ALA A 212 -16.22 -2.44 0.82
C ALA A 212 -16.06 -2.79 2.30
N TRP A 213 -15.22 -3.80 2.60
CA TRP A 213 -14.90 -4.22 3.97
C TRP A 213 -14.28 -3.11 4.83
N LEU A 214 -13.38 -2.30 4.26
CA LEU A 214 -12.82 -1.13 4.93
C LEU A 214 -13.88 -0.05 5.21
N GLY A 215 -14.83 0.13 4.29
CA GLY A 215 -15.96 1.05 4.47
C GLY A 215 -16.88 0.65 5.61
N GLU A 216 -17.18 -0.64 5.75
CA GLU A 216 -17.96 -1.19 6.87
C GLU A 216 -17.27 -0.94 8.22
N MET A 217 -15.95 -1.16 8.30
CA MET A 217 -15.16 -0.85 9.51
C MET A 217 -15.17 0.63 9.88
N GLY A 218 -15.11 1.53 8.90
CA GLY A 218 -15.17 2.98 9.13
C GLY A 218 -16.53 3.46 9.63
N GLY A 219 -17.61 2.75 9.30
CA GLY A 219 -18.98 3.06 9.72
C GLY A 219 -19.26 2.74 11.19
N ASP A 220 -18.75 1.62 11.69
CA ASP A 220 -18.96 1.19 13.09
C ASP A 220 -18.25 2.11 14.10
N HIS A 221 -17.11 2.73 13.73
CA HIS A 221 -16.43 3.70 14.59
C HIS A 221 -17.10 5.08 14.64
N GLY A 222 -18.08 5.38 13.77
CA GLY A 222 -18.79 6.65 13.73
C GLY A 222 -20.05 6.70 14.61
N ALA A 223 -20.59 5.56 15.03
CA ALA A 223 -21.85 5.48 15.78
C ALA A 223 -21.71 5.75 17.29
N ASP A 224 -20.50 5.58 17.85
CA ASP A 224 -20.26 5.78 19.30
C ASP A 224 -19.97 7.24 19.70
N ALA A 225 -19.88 8.17 18.74
CA ALA A 225 -19.55 9.57 19.01
C ALA A 225 -20.78 10.49 19.25
N SER A 226 -22.01 9.98 19.20
CA SER A 226 -23.22 10.84 19.22
C SER A 226 -24.25 10.46 20.28
N HIS A 227 -23.89 10.40 21.57
CA HIS A 227 -24.87 10.62 22.65
C HIS A 227 -24.23 11.28 23.88
N SER A 228 -24.20 12.61 23.88
CA SER A 228 -24.32 13.40 25.11
C SER A 228 -24.91 14.77 24.80
N HIS A 229 -26.21 14.92 25.03
CA HIS A 229 -26.88 16.16 25.43
C HIS A 229 -28.15 15.81 26.20
#